data_AF-A0A4Y2EGN6-F1
#
_entry.id   AF-A0A4Y2EGN6-F1
#
_cell.length_a   1.000
_cell.length_b   1.000
_cell.length_c   1.000
_cell.angle_alpha   90.00
_cell.angle_beta   90.00
_cell.angle_gamma   90.00
#
_symmetry.space_group_name_H-M   'P 1'
#
loop_
_entity.id
_entity.type
_entity.pdbx_description
1 polymer ?
#
loop_
_entity_poly.entity_id
_entity_poly.type
_entity_poly.pdbx_seq_one_letter_code
_entity_poly.pdbx_strand_id
1 'polypeptide(L)'
;MPRFIHRAHLNLLPPNGLPWKEGPNKGCRRCNKADLETLPQVIDHCEAHSRGWQLRHDGIQNTVLEAAKNSPAEIISVNKNIVKSINLRPDIVMKLDNKIFIVDITRPFENRLEVFEKAKQEKLRKYSALIGHFLPQASSVEIVPIVVGALGAWDPANDKF
;
A
#
# COMPACT_ATOMS: atom_id res chain seq x y z
N MET A 1 -18.57 7.24 3.77
CA MET A 1 -18.02 6.17 4.63
C MET A 1 -17.08 5.32 3.78
N PRO A 2 -15.96 4.81 4.31
CA PRO A 2 -15.07 3.92 3.56
C PRO A 2 -15.78 2.61 3.23
N ARG A 3 -15.65 2.14 1.99
CA ARG A 3 -16.08 0.80 1.56
C ARG A 3 -15.02 -0.20 2.02
N PHE A 4 -15.42 -1.36 2.57
CA PHE A 4 -14.47 -2.44 2.86
C PHE A 4 -14.39 -3.40 1.67
N ILE A 5 -13.19 -3.65 1.15
CA ILE A 5 -12.99 -4.53 -0.03
C ILE A 5 -12.55 -5.95 0.34
N HIS A 6 -12.22 -6.17 1.62
CA HIS A 6 -11.96 -7.49 2.21
C HIS A 6 -12.82 -7.66 3.48
N ARG A 7 -12.93 -8.88 4.02
CA ARG A 7 -13.52 -9.08 5.36
C ARG A 7 -12.80 -8.15 6.33
N ALA A 8 -13.54 -7.21 6.92
CA ALA A 8 -12.98 -6.28 7.87
C ALA A 8 -12.31 -7.07 9.01
N HIS A 9 -11.04 -6.78 9.28
CA HIS A 9 -10.42 -7.26 10.50
C HIS A 9 -10.93 -6.38 11.63
N LEU A 10 -12.10 -6.74 12.18
CA LEU A 10 -12.90 -5.98 13.17
C LEU A 10 -12.22 -5.82 14.55
N ASN A 11 -10.88 -5.75 14.59
CA ASN A 11 -10.11 -5.64 15.83
C ASN A 11 -10.44 -6.77 16.83
N LEU A 12 -10.70 -7.97 16.32
CA LEU A 12 -11.03 -9.15 17.13
C LEU A 12 -9.80 -9.93 17.57
N LEU A 13 -8.61 -9.58 17.06
CA LEU A 13 -7.36 -10.15 17.53
C LEU A 13 -7.12 -9.61 18.95
N PRO A 14 -6.93 -10.45 19.98
CA PRO A 14 -6.64 -9.99 21.34
C PRO A 14 -5.13 -9.75 21.51
N PRO A 15 -4.62 -8.52 21.37
CA PRO A 15 -3.20 -8.24 21.46
C PRO A 15 -2.75 -8.30 22.93
N ASN A 16 -1.45 -8.49 23.17
CA ASN A 16 -0.91 -8.57 24.52
C ASN A 16 -0.99 -7.23 25.28
N GLY A 17 -0.91 -6.12 24.55
CA GLY A 17 -0.94 -4.76 25.07
C GLY A 17 -2.33 -4.24 25.46
N LEU A 18 -3.37 -5.08 25.53
CA LEU A 18 -4.69 -4.63 25.96
C LEU A 18 -4.66 -4.15 27.43
N PRO A 19 -5.34 -3.04 27.75
CA PRO A 19 -5.33 -2.45 29.09
C PRO A 19 -5.81 -3.41 30.18
N TRP A 20 -6.82 -4.24 29.86
CA TRP A 20 -7.44 -5.17 30.81
C TRP A 20 -6.77 -6.55 30.86
N LYS A 21 -5.75 -6.81 30.02
CA LYS A 21 -5.03 -8.08 30.07
C LYS A 21 -4.05 -8.02 31.23
N GLU A 22 -3.97 -9.06 32.06
CA GLU A 22 -2.99 -9.08 33.16
C GLU A 22 -1.61 -9.56 32.69
N GLY A 23 -0.58 -9.27 33.48
CA GLY A 23 0.79 -9.76 33.27
C GLY A 23 1.83 -8.66 33.05
N PRO A 24 3.07 -8.85 33.56
CA PRO A 24 4.11 -7.83 33.52
C PRO A 24 4.71 -7.61 32.13
N ASN A 25 4.67 -8.63 31.27
CA ASN A 25 5.19 -8.53 29.91
C ASN A 25 4.07 -8.16 28.93
N LYS A 26 4.17 -6.96 28.36
CA LYS A 26 3.25 -6.43 27.34
C LYS A 26 3.82 -6.46 25.92
N GLY A 27 5.05 -6.94 25.76
CA GLY A 27 5.75 -6.99 24.49
C GLY A 27 5.08 -7.88 23.44
N CYS A 28 5.50 -7.67 22.20
CA CYS A 28 5.08 -8.51 21.08
C CYS A 28 5.53 -9.95 21.28
N ARG A 29 4.55 -10.87 21.28
CA ARG A 29 4.72 -12.31 21.48
C ARG A 29 5.45 -13.02 20.33
N ARG A 30 5.75 -12.30 19.24
CA ARG A 30 6.28 -12.88 17.99
C ARG A 30 7.63 -12.31 17.57
N CYS A 31 7.79 -10.98 17.56
CA CYS A 31 9.01 -10.37 17.01
C CYS A 31 9.99 -9.81 18.06
N ASN A 32 9.66 -9.80 19.35
CA ASN A 32 10.49 -9.25 20.44
C ASN A 32 11.00 -7.78 20.25
N LYS A 33 10.58 -7.08 19.18
CA LYS A 33 11.02 -5.71 18.84
C LYS A 33 10.11 -4.60 19.36
N ALA A 34 8.95 -4.94 19.90
CA ALA A 34 7.99 -3.97 20.40
C ALA A 34 7.65 -4.28 21.86
N ASP A 35 7.82 -3.29 22.73
CA ASP A 35 7.53 -3.38 24.17
C ASP A 35 6.03 -3.41 24.47
N LEU A 36 5.20 -3.03 23.49
CA LEU A 36 3.75 -3.09 23.56
C LEU A 36 3.16 -3.76 22.31
N GLU A 37 2.54 -4.92 22.48
CA GLU A 37 1.83 -5.59 21.40
C GLU A 37 0.45 -4.95 21.18
N THR A 38 0.38 -4.01 20.25
CA THR A 38 -0.86 -3.39 19.79
C THR A 38 -1.41 -4.09 18.54
N LEU A 39 -2.65 -3.80 18.14
CA LEU A 39 -3.17 -4.26 16.86
C LEU A 39 -2.34 -3.78 15.66
N PRO A 40 -1.99 -2.47 15.52
CA PRO A 40 -1.09 -2.03 14.45
C PRO A 40 0.26 -2.75 14.50
N GLN A 41 0.79 -3.03 15.69
CA GLN A 41 2.02 -3.80 15.82
C GLN A 41 1.86 -5.18 15.19
N VAL A 42 0.83 -5.94 15.54
CA VAL A 42 0.63 -7.31 15.02
C VAL A 42 0.37 -7.30 13.52
N ILE A 43 -0.49 -6.40 13.03
CA ILE A 43 -0.97 -6.45 11.65
C ILE A 43 0.03 -5.87 10.66
N ASP A 44 0.76 -4.80 11.00
CA ASP A 44 1.56 -4.02 10.03
C ASP A 44 3.05 -3.86 10.37
N HIS A 45 3.47 -4.07 11.62
CA HIS A 45 4.85 -3.75 12.04
C HIS A 45 5.64 -4.94 12.62
N CYS A 46 4.98 -6.02 13.02
CA CYS A 46 5.58 -7.27 13.47
C CYS A 46 6.16 -8.09 12.30
N GLU A 47 7.47 -8.01 12.07
CA GLU A 47 8.16 -8.68 10.95
C GLU A 47 7.96 -10.20 10.88
N ALA A 48 7.61 -10.85 12.00
CA ALA A 48 7.21 -12.26 12.01
C ALA A 48 5.98 -12.53 11.13
N HIS A 49 5.22 -11.49 10.78
CA HIS A 49 4.06 -11.50 9.89
C HIS A 49 4.31 -10.83 8.54
N SER A 50 5.57 -10.51 8.21
CA SER A 50 5.96 -9.84 6.95
C SER A 50 5.45 -10.54 5.69
N ARG A 51 5.44 -11.88 5.68
CA ARG A 51 4.85 -12.66 4.59
C ARG A 51 3.36 -12.32 4.38
N GLY A 52 2.61 -12.12 5.46
CA GLY A 52 1.22 -11.73 5.39
C GLY A 52 1.04 -10.32 4.83
N TRP A 53 1.96 -9.39 5.11
CA TRP A 53 1.92 -8.04 4.54
C TRP A 53 2.11 -8.09 3.03
N GLN A 54 3.11 -8.85 2.59
CA GLN A 54 3.42 -9.04 1.18
C GLN A 54 2.24 -9.68 0.45
N LEU A 55 1.64 -10.74 0.99
CA LEU A 55 0.48 -11.38 0.34
C LEU A 55 -0.73 -10.44 0.20
N ARG A 56 -0.99 -9.57 1.18
CA ARG A 56 -2.07 -8.57 1.09
C ARG A 56 -1.76 -7.51 0.03
N HIS A 57 -0.51 -7.06 -0.01
CA HIS A 57 -0.03 -6.12 -1.00
C HIS A 57 -0.13 -6.70 -2.42
N ASP A 58 0.43 -7.89 -2.62
CA ASP A 58 0.44 -8.62 -3.89
C ASP A 58 -0.98 -8.91 -4.37
N GLY A 59 -1.92 -9.22 -3.47
CA GLY A 59 -3.33 -9.43 -3.83
C GLY A 59 -3.98 -8.22 -4.51
N ILE A 60 -3.72 -7.01 -4.00
CA ILE A 60 -4.24 -5.77 -4.59
C ILE A 60 -3.50 -5.47 -5.89
N GLN A 61 -2.17 -5.58 -5.89
CA GLN A 61 -1.36 -5.37 -7.09
C GLN A 61 -1.81 -6.28 -8.24
N ASN A 62 -2.03 -7.57 -7.96
CA ASN A 62 -2.51 -8.54 -8.94
C ASN A 62 -3.90 -8.17 -9.47
N THR A 63 -4.79 -7.67 -8.61
CA THR A 63 -6.12 -7.20 -9.05
C THR A 63 -5.99 -6.05 -10.05
N VAL A 64 -5.13 -5.07 -9.79
CA VAL A 64 -4.87 -3.95 -10.71
C VAL A 64 -4.24 -4.45 -12.01
N LEU A 65 -3.28 -5.38 -11.93
CA LEU A 65 -2.66 -5.96 -13.12
C LEU A 65 -3.65 -6.73 -13.99
N GLU A 66 -4.52 -7.54 -13.40
CA GLU A 66 -5.54 -8.26 -14.15
C GLU A 66 -6.55 -7.30 -14.79
N ALA A 67 -6.95 -6.22 -14.10
CA ALA A 67 -7.78 -5.18 -14.70
C ALA A 67 -7.08 -4.50 -15.89
N ALA A 68 -5.79 -4.15 -15.73
CA ALA A 68 -4.99 -3.54 -16.79
C ALA A 68 -4.85 -4.46 -18.02
N LYS A 69 -4.57 -5.75 -17.81
CA LYS A 69 -4.45 -6.75 -18.90
C LYS A 69 -5.74 -6.97 -19.69
N ASN A 70 -6.89 -6.77 -19.03
CA ASN A 70 -8.20 -6.85 -19.66
C ASN A 70 -8.68 -5.49 -20.21
N SER A 71 -7.76 -4.54 -20.39
CA SER A 71 -8.00 -3.21 -20.95
C SER A 71 -7.03 -2.91 -22.10
N PRO A 72 -7.18 -1.79 -22.83
CA PRO A 72 -6.20 -1.35 -23.83
C PRO A 72 -4.86 -0.88 -23.26
N ALA A 73 -4.66 -0.92 -21.95
CA ALA A 73 -3.45 -0.41 -21.33
C ALA A 73 -2.22 -1.28 -21.61
N GLU A 74 -1.11 -0.64 -21.92
CA GLU A 74 0.20 -1.26 -22.08
C GLU A 74 0.93 -1.31 -20.74
N ILE A 75 1.34 -2.50 -20.28
CA ILE A 75 2.14 -2.65 -19.06
C ILE A 75 3.63 -2.45 -19.41
N ILE A 76 4.19 -1.32 -19.00
CA ILE A 76 5.61 -0.97 -19.23
C ILE A 76 6.51 -1.75 -18.26
N SER A 77 6.16 -1.79 -16.98
CA SER A 77 6.96 -2.49 -15.98
C SER A 77 6.15 -2.90 -14.75
N VAL A 78 6.61 -3.94 -14.07
CA VAL A 78 6.03 -4.43 -12.81
C VAL A 78 7.18 -4.74 -11.86
N ASN A 79 7.20 -4.16 -10.67
CA ASN A 79 8.21 -4.43 -9.64
C ASN A 79 9.67 -4.30 -10.12
N LYS A 80 9.95 -3.36 -11.03
CA LYS A 80 11.28 -3.15 -11.61
C LYS A 80 11.80 -1.74 -11.33
N ASN A 81 13.13 -1.64 -11.16
CA ASN A 81 13.80 -0.36 -11.16
C ASN A 81 13.66 0.27 -12.55
N ILE A 82 13.19 1.52 -12.61
CA ILE A 82 12.95 2.22 -13.88
C ILE A 82 14.27 2.60 -14.56
N VAL A 83 15.14 3.31 -13.84
CA VAL A 83 16.48 3.69 -14.29
C VAL A 83 17.46 3.66 -13.12
N LYS A 84 18.72 3.29 -13.40
CA LYS A 84 19.78 3.15 -12.38
C LYS A 84 20.03 4.43 -11.59
N SER A 85 19.97 5.59 -12.24
CA SER A 85 20.25 6.89 -11.61
C SER A 85 19.21 7.32 -10.57
N ILE A 86 17.95 6.91 -10.75
CA ILE A 86 16.84 7.24 -9.84
C ILE A 86 16.63 6.10 -8.83
N ASN A 87 16.90 4.85 -9.22
CA ASN A 87 16.81 3.64 -8.38
C ASN A 87 15.46 3.49 -7.64
N LEU A 88 14.38 3.90 -8.29
CA LEU A 88 13.01 3.72 -7.81
C LEU A 88 12.36 2.56 -8.53
N ARG A 89 11.61 1.78 -7.74
CA ARG A 89 10.85 0.60 -8.14
C ARG A 89 9.37 0.78 -7.78
N PRO A 90 8.56 1.35 -8.69
CA PRO A 90 7.11 1.31 -8.57
C PRO A 90 6.58 -0.12 -8.68
N ASP A 91 5.39 -0.36 -8.14
CA ASP A 91 4.73 -1.65 -8.28
C ASP A 91 4.32 -1.93 -9.72
N ILE A 92 3.74 -0.93 -10.39
CA ILE A 92 3.29 -1.01 -11.78
C ILE A 92 3.57 0.33 -12.48
N VAL A 93 4.07 0.26 -13.71
CA VAL A 93 4.05 1.39 -14.65
C VAL A 93 3.30 0.92 -15.89
N MET A 94 2.29 1.68 -16.29
CA MET A 94 1.45 1.36 -17.44
C MET A 94 1.12 2.61 -18.25
N LYS A 95 0.78 2.43 -19.52
CA LYS A 95 0.39 3.49 -20.45
C LYS A 95 -1.01 3.23 -21.00
N LEU A 96 -1.88 4.23 -20.97
CA LEU A 96 -3.23 4.18 -21.51
C LEU A 96 -3.55 5.54 -22.13
N ASP A 97 -4.07 5.56 -23.36
CA ASP A 97 -4.43 6.78 -24.10
C ASP A 97 -3.32 7.84 -24.14
N ASN A 98 -2.09 7.40 -24.38
CA ASN A 98 -0.89 8.23 -24.36
C ASN A 98 -0.63 8.98 -23.03
N LYS A 99 -1.13 8.46 -21.91
CA LYS A 99 -0.79 8.89 -20.54
C LYS A 99 -0.09 7.75 -19.82
N ILE A 100 0.94 8.07 -19.03
CA ILE A 100 1.65 7.08 -18.21
C ILE A 100 1.17 7.19 -16.76
N PHE A 101 0.86 6.04 -16.16
CA PHE A 101 0.47 5.92 -14.77
C PHE A 101 1.55 5.14 -14.02
N ILE A 102 2.06 5.74 -12.94
CA ILE A 102 2.95 5.11 -11.97
C ILE A 102 2.09 4.69 -10.78
N VAL A 103 1.65 3.44 -10.78
CA VAL A 103 0.74 2.91 -9.78
C VAL A 103 1.54 2.22 -8.67
N ASP A 104 1.21 2.55 -7.42
CA ASP A 104 1.88 1.98 -6.26
C ASP A 104 0.87 1.71 -5.14
N ILE A 105 0.90 0.49 -4.59
CA ILE A 105 -0.02 0.06 -3.55
C ILE A 105 0.49 0.58 -2.20
N THR A 106 -0.42 1.13 -1.40
CA THR A 106 -0.10 1.59 -0.05
C THR A 106 -1.06 1.00 0.97
N ARG A 107 -0.48 0.48 2.06
CA ARG A 107 -1.17 -0.32 3.09
C ARG A 107 -1.01 0.29 4.48
N PRO A 108 -1.52 1.52 4.75
CA PRO A 108 -1.46 2.11 6.08
C PRO A 108 -2.40 1.42 7.07
N PHE A 109 -2.10 1.51 8.37
CA PHE A 109 -3.06 1.16 9.42
C PHE A 109 -4.15 2.23 9.53
N GLU A 110 -5.42 1.89 9.24
CA GLU A 110 -6.54 2.84 9.14
C GLU A 110 -7.15 3.26 10.49
N ASN A 111 -6.36 3.87 11.38
CA ASN A 111 -6.90 4.42 12.62
C ASN A 111 -7.50 5.85 12.49
N ARG A 112 -7.11 6.61 11.45
CA ARG A 112 -7.57 7.98 11.16
C ARG A 112 -7.51 8.27 9.65
N LEU A 113 -8.41 9.12 9.14
CA LEU A 113 -8.41 9.53 7.72
C LEU A 113 -7.11 10.21 7.29
N GLU A 114 -6.48 10.99 8.18
CA GLU A 114 -5.20 11.65 7.91
C GLU A 114 -4.07 10.68 7.53
N VAL A 115 -4.14 9.42 7.97
CA VAL A 115 -3.11 8.42 7.65
C VAL A 115 -3.14 8.06 6.16
N PHE A 116 -4.34 8.03 5.56
CA PHE A 116 -4.48 7.76 4.12
C PHE A 116 -3.89 8.92 3.32
N GLU A 117 -4.18 10.15 3.71
CA GLU A 117 -3.65 11.32 3.03
C GLU A 117 -2.12 11.39 3.13
N LYS A 118 -1.56 11.18 4.33
CA LYS A 118 -0.11 11.11 4.52
C LYS A 118 0.53 10.00 3.68
N ALA A 119 -0.09 8.82 3.61
CA ALA A 119 0.40 7.71 2.81
C ALA A 119 0.40 8.02 1.30
N LYS A 120 -0.63 8.71 0.80
CA LYS A 120 -0.67 9.18 -0.60
C LYS A 120 0.44 10.19 -0.88
N GLN A 121 0.53 11.23 -0.07
CA GLN A 121 1.52 12.30 -0.25
C GLN A 121 2.95 11.76 -0.24
N GLU A 122 3.24 10.76 0.60
CA GLU A 122 4.56 10.14 0.61
C GLU A 122 4.88 9.41 -0.70
N LYS A 123 3.91 8.72 -1.32
CA LYS A 123 4.10 8.06 -2.63
C LYS A 123 4.24 9.08 -3.76
N LEU A 124 3.42 10.13 -3.77
CA LEU A 124 3.53 11.24 -4.72
C LEU A 124 4.92 11.87 -4.65
N ARG A 125 5.39 12.18 -3.44
CA ARG A 125 6.73 12.74 -3.19
C ARG A 125 7.83 11.77 -3.65
N LYS A 126 7.75 10.50 -3.24
CA LYS A 126 8.74 9.45 -3.56
C LYS A 126 8.94 9.31 -5.07
N TYR A 127 7.87 9.23 -5.85
CA TYR A 127 7.95 8.95 -7.28
C TYR A 127 7.97 10.19 -8.18
N SER A 128 7.87 11.40 -7.61
CA SER A 128 7.95 12.67 -8.35
C SER A 128 9.15 12.74 -9.31
N ALA A 129 10.30 12.19 -8.91
CA ALA A 129 11.51 12.14 -9.74
C ALA A 129 11.34 11.36 -11.06
N LEU A 130 10.38 10.43 -11.13
CA LEU A 130 10.12 9.64 -12.34
C LEU A 130 9.27 10.40 -13.38
N ILE A 131 8.60 11.50 -13.01
CA ILE A 131 7.77 12.28 -13.93
C ILE A 131 8.61 12.78 -15.10
N GLY A 132 9.75 13.41 -14.84
CA GLY A 132 10.64 13.92 -15.88
C GLY A 132 11.22 12.83 -16.79
N HIS A 133 11.35 11.59 -16.31
CA HIS A 133 11.82 10.46 -17.11
C HIS A 133 10.77 9.97 -18.12
N PHE A 134 9.50 9.95 -17.73
CA PHE A 134 8.41 9.43 -18.56
C PHE A 134 7.72 10.50 -19.40
N LEU A 135 7.78 11.77 -19.02
CA LEU A 135 7.08 12.85 -19.73
C LEU A 135 7.44 12.95 -21.22
N PRO A 136 8.69 12.72 -21.68
CA PRO A 136 9.01 12.71 -23.11
C PRO A 136 8.32 11.59 -23.91
N GLN A 137 7.74 10.59 -23.24
CA GLN A 137 7.16 9.38 -23.84
C GLN A 137 5.63 9.39 -23.86
N ALA A 138 4.99 10.43 -23.31
CA ALA A 138 3.54 10.52 -23.13
C ALA A 138 3.06 11.97 -23.03
N SER A 139 1.76 12.18 -23.17
CA SER A 139 1.13 13.50 -22.99
C SER A 139 1.11 13.97 -21.54
N SER A 140 1.02 13.03 -20.58
CA SER A 140 1.10 13.30 -19.15
C SER A 140 1.61 12.08 -18.39
N VAL A 141 2.11 12.32 -17.18
CA VAL A 141 2.50 11.28 -16.23
C VAL A 141 1.79 11.54 -14.91
N GLU A 142 1.10 10.52 -14.40
CA GLU A 142 0.38 10.59 -13.13
C GLU A 142 0.91 9.52 -12.16
N ILE A 143 1.12 9.91 -10.91
CA ILE A 143 1.43 8.97 -9.84
C ILE A 143 0.11 8.62 -9.15
N VAL A 144 -0.20 7.34 -9.08
CA VAL A 144 -1.48 6.82 -8.57
C VAL A 144 -1.23 5.92 -7.37
N PRO A 145 -1.25 6.46 -6.14
CA PRO A 145 -1.21 5.65 -4.94
C PRO A 145 -2.58 4.98 -4.73
N ILE A 146 -2.64 3.65 -4.80
CA ILE A 146 -3.84 2.88 -4.47
C ILE A 146 -3.81 2.56 -2.97
N VAL A 147 -4.66 3.23 -2.20
CA VAL A 147 -4.65 3.15 -0.73
C VAL A 147 -5.68 2.15 -0.25
N VAL A 148 -5.21 1.11 0.44
CA VAL A 148 -6.08 0.16 1.12
C VAL A 148 -5.59 -0.03 2.54
N GLY A 149 -6.43 0.28 3.51
CA GLY A 149 -6.12 0.07 4.92
C GLY A 149 -5.80 -1.39 5.25
N ALA A 150 -4.90 -1.58 6.21
CA ALA A 150 -4.56 -2.86 6.81
C ALA A 150 -5.74 -3.73 7.27
N LEU A 151 -6.82 -3.11 7.77
CA LEU A 151 -8.08 -3.74 8.20
C LEU A 151 -9.09 -3.91 7.05
N GLY A 152 -8.79 -3.38 5.86
CA GLY A 152 -9.56 -3.57 4.62
C GLY A 152 -10.30 -2.33 4.10
N ALA A 153 -10.09 -1.16 4.70
CA ALA A 153 -10.74 0.07 4.25
C ALA A 153 -10.22 0.55 2.88
N TRP A 154 -11.12 0.81 1.93
CA TRP A 154 -10.82 1.41 0.63
C TRP A 154 -10.84 2.92 0.73
N ASP A 155 -9.80 3.61 0.25
CA ASP A 155 -9.86 5.07 0.05
C ASP A 155 -10.75 5.37 -1.16
N PRO A 156 -11.85 6.12 -1.01
CA PRO A 156 -12.69 6.53 -2.14
C PRO A 156 -11.94 7.30 -3.23
N ALA A 157 -10.78 7.90 -2.90
CA ALA A 157 -9.95 8.56 -3.90
C ALA A 157 -9.40 7.59 -4.96
N ASN A 158 -9.33 6.29 -4.66
CA ASN A 158 -8.92 5.26 -5.62
C ASN A 158 -9.92 5.17 -6.79
N ASP A 159 -11.22 5.46 -6.59
CA ASP A 159 -12.27 5.33 -7.62
C ASP A 159 -12.14 6.35 -8.76
N LYS A 160 -11.22 7.32 -8.64
CA LYS A 160 -10.90 8.26 -9.71
C LYS A 160 -10.05 7.64 -10.82
N PHE A 161 -9.49 6.46 -10.57
CA PHE A 161 -8.63 5.69 -11.45
C PHE A 161 -9.27 4.34 -11.75
#